data_AF-A0A9W6FYQ8-F1
#
_entry.id   AF-A0A9W6FYQ8-F1
#
_cell.length_a   1.000
_cell.length_b   1.000
_cell.length_c   1.000
_cell.angle_alpha   90.00
_cell.angle_beta   90.00
_cell.angle_gamma   90.00
#
_symmetry.space_group_name_H-M   'P 1'
#
loop_
_entity.id
_entity.type
_entity.pdbx_description
1 polymer ?
#
loop_
_entity_poly.entity_id
_entity_poly.type
_entity_poly.pdbx_seq_one_letter_code
_entity_poly.pdbx_strand_id
1 'polypeptide(L)'
;MIKTFLLLALILMPTFAWCFQDEVAEWTEMNISYKSGEKIAIAQENLKIKSLALMWEGKEIEIPREELEGISFPFSNTLYLSYSTFHFGELNGVPYKVIHFRYGLEKDESFEEFPEVSFIFYKGAYQERDVRRKVSADSWQHEVKKRGKPVQTGGTEQQLR
;
A
#
# COMPACT_ATOMS: atom_id res chain seq x y z
N MET A 1 -23.47 48.32 54.83
CA MET A 1 -23.58 49.36 53.77
C MET A 1 -23.12 48.73 52.46
N ILE A 2 -24.03 48.66 51.50
CA ILE A 2 -23.83 48.13 50.15
C ILE A 2 -23.50 49.31 49.22
N LYS A 3 -22.49 49.13 48.37
CA LYS A 3 -22.16 49.78 47.07
C LYS A 3 -20.64 49.61 46.88
N THR A 4 -20.15 48.91 45.86
CA THR A 4 -20.02 49.45 44.49
C THR A 4 -19.84 48.34 43.43
N PHE A 5 -20.66 48.45 42.37
CA PHE A 5 -20.37 48.31 40.93
C PHE A 5 -19.68 47.05 40.36
N LEU A 6 -20.38 46.20 39.60
CA LEU A 6 -20.62 46.26 38.13
C LEU A 6 -19.33 46.32 37.29
N LEU A 7 -18.95 45.20 36.64
CA LEU A 7 -18.76 45.02 35.18
C LEU A 7 -17.79 43.85 34.91
N LEU A 8 -18.30 42.76 34.34
CA LEU A 8 -17.73 42.07 33.17
C LEU A 8 -18.75 41.00 32.77
N ALA A 9 -19.74 41.38 31.96
CA ALA A 9 -19.68 41.16 30.52
C ALA A 9 -19.56 39.66 30.19
N LEU A 10 -20.74 39.05 30.17
CA LEU A 10 -21.08 37.83 29.46
C LEU A 10 -20.72 38.05 27.97
N ILE A 11 -19.53 37.61 27.56
CA ILE A 11 -19.11 37.62 26.16
C ILE A 11 -18.38 36.30 25.86
N LEU A 12 -19.03 35.52 25.00
CA LEU A 12 -18.49 34.48 24.13
C LEU A 12 -18.00 33.21 24.85
N MET A 13 -18.92 32.26 25.03
CA MET A 13 -19.15 31.15 24.10
C MET A 13 -18.00 30.14 24.12
N PRO A 14 -18.28 28.86 24.38
CA PRO A 14 -17.26 27.82 24.29
C PRO A 14 -16.75 27.85 22.85
N THR A 15 -15.44 28.05 22.67
CA THR A 15 -14.80 27.81 21.38
C THR A 15 -14.90 26.32 21.10
N PHE A 16 -16.03 25.92 20.52
CA PHE A 16 -16.16 24.74 19.68
C PHE A 16 -15.09 24.82 18.58
N ALA A 17 -14.55 23.64 18.25
CA ALA A 17 -13.90 23.32 16.97
C ALA A 17 -12.56 24.04 16.72
N TRP A 18 -11.47 23.42 16.28
CA TRP A 18 -11.19 22.07 15.81
C TRP A 18 -9.71 21.84 16.09
N CYS A 19 -9.37 20.79 16.83
CA CYS A 19 -8.29 19.96 16.33
C CYS A 19 -9.00 18.72 15.80
N PHE A 20 -9.39 18.78 14.53
CA PHE A 20 -9.22 17.62 13.68
C PHE A 20 -7.72 17.35 13.68
N GLN A 21 -7.26 16.62 14.70
CA GLN A 21 -6.16 15.72 14.41
C GLN A 21 -6.88 14.62 13.64
N ASP A 22 -6.69 14.63 12.32
CA ASP A 22 -7.18 13.58 11.43
C ASP A 22 -7.02 12.26 12.17
N GLU A 23 -8.14 11.68 12.60
CA GLU A 23 -8.19 10.28 12.92
C GLU A 23 -7.79 9.63 11.61
N VAL A 24 -6.50 9.31 11.48
CA VAL A 24 -6.00 8.34 10.50
C VAL A 24 -6.78 7.10 10.84
N ALA A 25 -7.93 6.93 10.18
CA ALA A 25 -8.80 5.81 10.42
C ALA A 25 -7.93 4.55 10.24
N GLU A 26 -7.67 3.85 11.35
CA GLU A 26 -6.89 2.63 11.38
C GLU A 26 -7.73 1.54 10.73
N TRP A 27 -7.80 1.55 9.39
CA TRP A 27 -8.87 0.91 8.66
C TRP A 27 -9.12 -0.57 8.94
N THR A 28 -8.23 -1.41 9.47
CA THR A 28 -8.43 -2.87 9.70
C THR A 28 -8.67 -3.69 8.43
N GLU A 29 -9.62 -3.31 7.57
CA GLU A 29 -9.93 -3.93 6.28
C GLU A 29 -10.12 -2.88 5.18
N MET A 30 -9.56 -3.15 4.01
CA MET A 30 -9.72 -2.34 2.81
C MET A 30 -10.15 -3.20 1.63
N ASN A 31 -11.21 -2.76 0.94
CA ASN A 31 -11.73 -3.42 -0.26
C ASN A 31 -11.76 -2.42 -1.41
N ILE A 32 -10.97 -2.67 -2.44
CA ILE A 32 -10.89 -1.82 -3.63
C ILE A 32 -11.52 -2.57 -4.79
N SER A 33 -12.58 -2.00 -5.37
CA SER A 33 -13.28 -2.59 -6.52
C SER A 33 -12.99 -1.79 -7.79
N TYR A 34 -12.69 -2.51 -8.87
CA TYR A 34 -12.43 -1.93 -10.19
C TYR A 34 -13.64 -2.10 -11.10
N LYS A 35 -13.81 -1.19 -12.08
CA LYS A 35 -14.92 -1.24 -13.05
C LYS A 35 -14.95 -2.52 -13.87
N SER A 36 -13.79 -3.14 -14.08
CA SER A 36 -13.62 -4.41 -14.79
C SER A 36 -14.02 -5.63 -13.96
N GLY A 37 -14.45 -5.44 -12.70
CA GLY A 37 -14.98 -6.49 -11.83
C GLY A 37 -13.97 -7.09 -10.85
N GLU A 38 -12.69 -6.79 -11.00
CA GLU A 38 -11.66 -7.21 -10.05
C GLU A 38 -11.80 -6.47 -8.72
N LYS A 39 -11.36 -7.14 -7.66
CA LYS A 39 -11.35 -6.61 -6.30
C LYS A 39 -10.04 -6.95 -5.62
N ILE A 40 -9.52 -6.01 -4.84
CA ILE A 40 -8.41 -6.24 -3.93
C ILE A 40 -8.97 -6.17 -2.51
N ALA A 41 -8.77 -7.25 -1.76
CA ALA A 41 -9.12 -7.31 -0.35
C ALA A 41 -7.84 -7.32 0.48
N ILE A 42 -7.78 -6.49 1.52
CA ILE A 42 -6.60 -6.34 2.38
C ILE A 42 -7.07 -6.27 3.81
N ALA A 43 -6.41 -7.05 4.67
CA ALA A 43 -6.56 -6.96 6.12
C ALA A 43 -5.24 -6.48 6.74
N GLN A 44 -5.33 -5.63 7.76
CA GLN A 44 -4.18 -5.11 8.49
C GLN A 44 -4.24 -5.43 9.98
N GLU A 45 -3.06 -5.50 10.60
CA GLU A 45 -2.87 -5.61 12.04
C GLU A 45 -1.54 -4.94 12.42
N ASN A 46 -1.57 -3.96 13.32
CA ASN A 46 -0.39 -3.22 13.77
C ASN A 46 0.47 -2.64 12.62
N LEU A 47 -0.18 -1.95 11.66
CA LEU A 47 0.45 -1.36 10.47
C LEU A 47 1.12 -2.38 9.52
N LYS A 48 0.87 -3.68 9.70
CA LYS A 48 1.36 -4.74 8.81
C LYS A 48 0.20 -5.36 8.03
N ILE A 49 0.49 -5.81 6.82
CA ILE A 49 -0.45 -6.55 5.99
C ILE A 49 -0.59 -7.97 6.56
N LYS A 50 -1.81 -8.33 6.96
CA LYS A 50 -2.14 -9.66 7.49
C LYS A 50 -2.62 -10.62 6.41
N SER A 51 -3.44 -10.11 5.49
CA SER A 51 -3.93 -10.86 4.33
C SER A 51 -4.09 -9.90 3.15
N LEU A 52 -3.86 -10.42 1.94
CA LEU A 52 -3.97 -9.71 0.68
C LEU A 52 -4.48 -10.69 -0.38
N ALA A 53 -5.59 -10.36 -1.03
CA ALA A 53 -6.19 -11.21 -2.05
C ALA A 53 -6.65 -10.41 -3.27
N LEU A 54 -6.55 -11.05 -4.44
CA LEU A 54 -7.09 -10.56 -5.70
C LEU A 54 -8.28 -11.41 -6.13
N MET A 55 -9.44 -10.78 -6.36
CA MET A 55 -10.54 -11.38 -7.09
C MET A 55 -10.29 -11.21 -8.59
N TRP A 56 -10.09 -12.31 -9.31
CA TRP A 56 -9.90 -12.35 -10.76
C TRP A 56 -10.77 -13.44 -11.37
N GLU A 57 -11.62 -13.08 -12.34
CA GLU A 57 -12.54 -14.02 -13.02
C GLU A 57 -13.45 -14.79 -12.06
N GLY A 58 -13.90 -14.11 -11.00
CA GLY A 58 -14.76 -14.69 -9.96
C GLY A 58 -14.05 -15.64 -9.00
N LYS A 59 -12.72 -15.78 -9.11
CA LYS A 59 -11.89 -16.54 -8.19
C LYS A 59 -11.09 -15.61 -7.29
N GLU A 60 -11.15 -15.87 -6.00
CA GLU A 60 -10.27 -15.25 -5.02
C GLU A 60 -8.91 -15.94 -5.01
N ILE A 61 -7.86 -15.14 -5.14
CA ILE A 61 -6.48 -15.61 -5.16
C ILE A 61 -5.75 -14.91 -4.01
N GLU A 62 -5.59 -15.64 -2.90
CA GLU A 62 -4.86 -15.18 -1.73
C GLU A 62 -3.34 -15.26 -1.95
N ILE A 63 -2.63 -14.25 -1.47
CA ILE A 63 -1.17 -14.23 -1.42
C ILE A 63 -0.72 -14.95 -0.14
N PRO A 64 0.22 -15.90 -0.23
CA PRO A 64 0.73 -16.59 0.95
C PRO A 64 1.31 -15.63 1.99
N ARG A 65 1.08 -15.92 3.27
CA ARG A 65 1.46 -15.03 4.39
C ARG A 65 2.96 -14.73 4.43
N GLU A 66 3.80 -15.71 4.09
CA GLU A 66 5.25 -15.58 4.02
C GLU A 66 5.74 -14.60 2.93
N GLU A 67 4.88 -14.22 1.98
CA GLU A 67 5.17 -13.18 0.99
C GLU A 67 4.87 -11.78 1.52
N LEU A 68 4.05 -11.67 2.56
CA LEU A 68 3.66 -10.40 3.18
C LEU A 68 4.60 -10.00 4.33
N GLU A 69 5.46 -10.93 4.78
CA GLU A 69 6.41 -10.67 5.86
C GLU A 69 7.36 -9.51 5.53
N GLY A 70 7.44 -8.54 6.45
CA GLY A 70 8.29 -7.36 6.32
C GLY A 70 7.69 -6.22 5.49
N ILE A 71 6.46 -6.38 4.96
CA ILE A 71 5.80 -5.36 4.14
C ILE A 71 4.84 -4.55 5.01
N SER A 72 5.09 -3.24 5.06
CA SER A 72 4.21 -2.29 5.76
C SER A 72 2.93 -2.06 4.97
N PHE A 73 1.85 -1.75 5.68
CA PHE A 73 0.57 -1.45 5.05
C PHE A 73 0.67 -0.14 4.21
N PRO A 74 0.22 -0.14 2.94
CA PRO A 74 0.26 1.03 2.07
C PRO A 74 -0.91 1.98 2.32
N PHE A 75 -0.73 3.27 2.03
CA PHE A 75 -1.86 4.20 1.96
C PHE A 75 -2.76 3.88 0.75
N SER A 76 -4.06 4.15 0.84
CA SER A 76 -5.02 3.78 -0.21
C SER A 76 -4.71 4.39 -1.58
N ASN A 77 -4.18 5.62 -1.62
CA ASN A 77 -3.76 6.33 -2.84
C ASN A 77 -2.47 5.76 -3.47
N THR A 78 -1.72 4.96 -2.73
CA THR A 78 -0.48 4.32 -3.22
C THR A 78 -0.71 2.93 -3.82
N LEU A 79 -1.94 2.43 -3.72
CA LEU A 79 -2.33 1.12 -4.20
C LEU A 79 -3.04 1.21 -5.54
N TYR A 80 -2.59 0.43 -6.52
CA TYR A 80 -3.32 0.26 -7.78
C TYR A 80 -3.12 -1.12 -8.40
N LEU A 81 -4.05 -1.48 -9.29
CA LEU A 81 -4.02 -2.68 -10.09
C LEU A 81 -3.60 -2.34 -11.51
N SER A 82 -2.64 -3.08 -12.05
CA SER A 82 -2.31 -3.05 -13.48
C SER A 82 -2.54 -4.42 -14.10
N TYR A 83 -2.71 -4.45 -15.41
CA TYR A 83 -2.96 -5.68 -16.17
C TYR A 83 -2.36 -5.53 -17.58
N SER A 84 -1.82 -6.63 -18.10
CA SER A 84 -1.30 -6.69 -19.48
C SER A 84 -1.15 -8.16 -19.90
N THR A 85 -0.51 -8.41 -21.03
CA THR A 85 -0.10 -9.73 -21.51
C THR A 85 1.41 -9.80 -21.65
N PHE A 86 2.00 -10.96 -21.37
CA PHE A 86 3.43 -11.16 -21.63
C PHE A 86 3.68 -11.18 -23.15
N HIS A 87 4.83 -10.63 -23.58
CA HIS A 87 5.18 -10.49 -25.00
C HIS A 87 6.42 -11.28 -25.43
N PHE A 88 6.96 -12.13 -24.54
CA PHE A 88 8.21 -12.85 -24.78
C PHE A 88 8.23 -14.20 -24.05
N GLY A 89 9.09 -15.10 -24.54
CA GLY A 89 9.32 -16.41 -23.94
C GLY A 89 8.10 -17.34 -23.93
N GLU A 90 8.12 -18.32 -23.03
CA GLU A 90 7.07 -19.34 -22.87
C GLU A 90 5.74 -18.79 -22.35
N LEU A 91 5.72 -17.54 -21.87
CA LEU A 91 4.52 -16.88 -21.37
C LEU A 91 3.87 -15.98 -22.40
N ASN A 92 4.39 -15.88 -23.63
CA ASN A 92 3.83 -14.99 -24.65
C ASN A 92 2.31 -15.17 -24.82
N GLY A 93 1.57 -14.06 -24.74
CA GLY A 93 0.11 -14.01 -24.81
C GLY A 93 -0.62 -14.33 -23.50
N VAL A 94 0.07 -14.78 -22.45
CA VAL A 94 -0.56 -15.07 -21.16
C VAL A 94 -0.91 -13.75 -20.45
N PRO A 95 -2.17 -13.55 -20.03
CA PRO A 95 -2.56 -12.38 -19.26
C PRO A 95 -1.98 -12.43 -17.86
N TYR A 96 -1.59 -11.26 -17.36
CA TYR A 96 -1.16 -11.09 -15.99
C TYR A 96 -1.78 -9.85 -15.36
N LYS A 97 -1.86 -9.87 -14.04
CA LYS A 97 -2.30 -8.76 -13.20
C LYS A 97 -1.24 -8.50 -12.14
N VAL A 98 -1.09 -7.24 -11.75
CA VAL A 98 -0.13 -6.85 -10.72
C VAL A 98 -0.79 -5.89 -9.76
N ILE A 99 -0.80 -6.26 -8.47
CA ILE A 99 -1.10 -5.34 -7.38
C ILE A 99 0.20 -4.59 -7.07
N HIS A 100 0.14 -3.26 -7.09
CA HIS A 100 1.27 -2.39 -6.80
C HIS A 100 1.02 -1.57 -5.55
N PHE A 101 2.03 -1.47 -4.70
CA PHE A 101 2.12 -0.55 -3.57
C PHE A 101 3.31 0.38 -3.80
N ARG A 102 3.08 1.69 -3.89
CA ARG A 102 4.12 2.70 -4.12
C ARG A 102 4.31 3.61 -2.92
N TYR A 103 5.38 3.41 -2.16
CA TYR A 103 5.64 4.23 -0.99
C TYR A 103 6.52 5.44 -1.36
N GLY A 104 6.41 6.54 -0.60
CA GLY A 104 7.27 7.72 -0.76
C GLY A 104 6.87 8.73 -1.85
N LEU A 105 5.59 8.85 -2.22
CA LEU A 105 5.11 9.91 -3.12
C LEU A 105 4.85 11.23 -2.35
N GLU A 106 5.70 12.23 -2.63
CA GLU A 106 5.67 13.71 -2.48
C GLU A 106 4.99 14.43 -1.29
N LYS A 107 4.11 13.83 -0.47
CA LYS A 107 3.50 14.52 0.69
C LYS A 107 3.49 13.77 2.01
N ASP A 108 3.79 12.47 1.99
CA ASP A 108 3.77 11.65 3.21
C ASP A 108 5.21 11.35 3.64
N GLU A 109 5.66 11.99 4.73
CA GLU A 109 7.01 11.90 5.31
C GLU A 109 7.37 10.52 5.91
N SER A 110 6.83 9.40 5.42
CA SER A 110 7.25 8.08 5.92
C SER A 110 7.19 6.95 4.88
N PHE A 111 8.06 5.96 5.13
CA PHE A 111 8.42 4.77 4.32
C PHE A 111 9.57 4.93 3.31
N GLU A 112 10.64 5.65 3.69
CA GLU A 112 11.89 5.77 2.92
C GLU A 112 12.58 4.44 2.54
N GLU A 113 12.20 3.31 3.14
CA GLU A 113 12.86 1.99 2.96
C GLU A 113 12.36 1.19 1.73
N PHE A 114 11.11 1.39 1.28
CA PHE A 114 10.46 0.56 0.24
C PHE A 114 9.76 1.40 -0.84
N PRO A 115 10.42 1.90 -1.89
CA PRO A 115 9.71 2.66 -2.93
C PRO A 115 8.57 1.90 -3.61
N GLU A 116 8.68 0.57 -3.78
CA GLU A 116 7.66 -0.19 -4.50
C GLU A 116 7.63 -1.68 -4.10
N VAL A 117 6.42 -2.21 -3.92
CA VAL A 117 6.16 -3.64 -3.75
C VAL A 117 5.10 -4.05 -4.77
N SER A 118 5.39 -5.12 -5.51
CA SER A 118 4.49 -5.65 -6.54
C SER A 118 4.20 -7.13 -6.32
N PHE A 119 2.94 -7.53 -6.47
CA PHE A 119 2.52 -8.92 -6.44
C PHE A 119 1.91 -9.31 -7.78
N ILE A 120 2.50 -10.32 -8.41
CA ILE A 120 2.23 -10.70 -9.79
C ILE A 120 1.38 -11.98 -9.82
N PHE A 121 0.32 -11.91 -10.63
CA PHE A 121 -0.64 -12.98 -10.83
C PHE A 121 -0.72 -13.33 -12.31
N TYR A 122 -0.60 -14.61 -12.64
CA TYR A 122 -0.87 -15.14 -13.98
C TYR A 122 -1.31 -16.59 -13.91
N LYS A 123 -1.97 -17.08 -14.96
CA LYS A 123 -2.58 -18.42 -15.01
C LYS A 123 -3.50 -18.70 -13.80
N GLY A 124 -4.25 -17.68 -13.35
CA GLY A 124 -5.23 -17.79 -12.25
C GLY A 124 -4.64 -18.10 -10.86
N ALA A 125 -3.38 -17.72 -10.62
CA ALA A 125 -2.71 -17.89 -9.34
C ALA A 125 -1.70 -16.75 -9.06
N TYR A 126 -1.36 -16.56 -7.78
CA TYR A 126 -0.21 -15.79 -7.35
C TYR A 126 1.09 -16.52 -7.73
N GLN A 127 2.08 -15.77 -8.19
CA GLN A 127 3.30 -16.31 -8.78
C GLN A 127 4.58 -15.72 -8.20
N GLU A 128 4.60 -14.41 -7.96
CA GLU A 128 5.82 -13.71 -7.64
C GLU A 128 5.55 -12.43 -6.85
N ARG A 129 6.46 -12.12 -5.94
CA ARG A 129 6.59 -10.82 -5.30
C ARG A 129 7.88 -10.16 -5.79
N ASP A 130 7.79 -8.90 -6.18
CA ASP A 130 8.92 -8.03 -6.44
C ASP A 130 8.94 -6.91 -5.40
N VAL A 131 10.10 -6.65 -4.82
CA VAL A 131 10.32 -5.58 -3.85
C VAL A 131 11.49 -4.74 -4.33
N ARG A 132 11.22 -3.45 -4.54
CA ARG A 132 12.25 -2.46 -4.76
C ARG A 132 12.53 -1.79 -3.43
N ARG A 133 13.75 -1.97 -2.90
CA ARG A 133 14.22 -1.43 -1.62
C ARG A 133 15.19 -0.29 -1.86
N LYS A 134 15.06 0.82 -1.13
CA LYS A 134 16.01 1.93 -1.22
C LYS A 134 17.33 1.53 -0.53
N VAL A 135 18.45 1.69 -1.21
CA VAL A 135 19.79 1.45 -0.65
C VAL A 135 20.51 2.77 -0.37
N SER A 136 20.33 3.77 -1.23
CA SER A 136 20.81 5.13 -1.03
C SER A 136 19.86 6.15 -1.65
N ALA A 137 20.18 7.45 -1.59
CA ALA A 137 19.37 8.49 -2.22
C ALA A 137 19.08 8.23 -3.71
N ASP A 138 20.06 7.69 -4.43
CA ASP A 138 20.02 7.51 -5.89
C ASP A 138 20.14 6.02 -6.29
N SER A 139 19.96 5.07 -5.35
CA SER A 139 20.08 3.65 -5.65
C SER A 139 19.05 2.76 -4.97
N TRP A 140 18.66 1.72 -5.70
CA TRP A 140 17.66 0.74 -5.28
C TRP A 140 18.14 -0.68 -5.53
N GLN A 141 17.70 -1.59 -4.68
CA GLN A 141 17.93 -3.01 -4.81
C GLN A 141 16.60 -3.70 -5.11
N HIS A 142 16.62 -4.57 -6.09
CA HIS A 142 15.46 -5.38 -6.46
C HIS A 142 15.55 -6.74 -5.77
N GLU A 143 14.47 -7.18 -5.16
CA GLU A 143 14.34 -8.49 -4.52
C GLU A 143 13.12 -9.20 -5.12
N VAL A 144 13.38 -10.29 -5.83
CA VAL A 144 12.32 -11.08 -6.45
C VAL A 144 12.17 -12.38 -5.67
N LYS A 145 10.94 -12.69 -5.25
CA LYS A 145 10.59 -13.96 -4.63
C LYS A 145 9.49 -14.63 -5.42
N LYS A 146 9.85 -15.71 -6.12
CA LYS A 146 8.90 -16.60 -6.79
C LYS A 146 8.22 -17.48 -5.75
N ARG A 147 6.95 -17.81 -5.98
CA ARG A 147 6.16 -18.64 -5.08
C ARG A 147 6.89 -19.95 -4.74
N GLY A 148 7.07 -20.19 -3.44
CA GLY A 148 7.73 -21.39 -2.92
C GLY A 148 9.24 -21.47 -3.20
N LYS A 149 9.87 -20.35 -3.56
CA LYS A 149 11.32 -20.22 -3.78
C LYS A 149 11.93 -19.24 -2.78
N PRO A 150 13.23 -19.36 -2.48
CA PRO A 150 13.93 -18.34 -1.69
C PRO A 150 13.95 -17.00 -2.43
N VAL A 151 14.14 -15.92 -1.67
CA VAL A 151 14.36 -14.57 -2.22
C VAL A 151 15.60 -14.59 -3.12
N GLN A 152 15.48 -14.00 -4.30
CA GLN A 152 16.56 -13.73 -5.22
C GLN A 152 16.83 -12.24 -5.22
N THR A 153 17.99 -11.85 -4.72
CA THR A 153 18.44 -10.47 -4.78
C THR A 153 18.96 -10.17 -6.19
N GLY A 154 18.31 -9.25 -6.88
CA GLY A 154 18.69 -8.76 -8.20
C GLY A 154 19.82 -7.72 -8.14
N GLY A 155 20.04 -7.07 -9.29
CA GLY A 155 21.04 -5.99 -9.42
C GLY A 155 20.64 -4.71 -8.69
N THR A 156 21.63 -3.85 -8.45
CA THR A 156 21.41 -2.49 -7.95
C THR A 156 21.12 -1.57 -9.14
N GLU A 157 19.98 -0.87 -9.07
CA GLU A 157 19.64 0.19 -10.00
C GLU A 157 20.16 1.52 -9.47
N GLN A 158 20.80 2.33 -10.31
CA GLN A 158 21.20 3.71 -9.99
C GLN A 158 20.44 4.69 -10.88
N GLN A 159 19.95 5.78 -10.32
CA GLN A 159 19.42 6.88 -11.12
C GLN A 159 20.59 7.58 -11.80
N LEU A 160 20.68 7.44 -13.12
CA LEU A 160 21.58 8.27 -13.92
C LEU A 160 21.08 9.72 -13.85
N ARG A 161 21.89 10.59 -13.24
CA ARG A 161 21.65 12.04 -13.19
C ARG A 161 21.90 12.69 -14.54
#